data_AF-A0A5S9M3T1-F1
#
_entry.id   AF-A0A5S9M3T1-F1
#
_cell.length_a   1.000
_cell.length_b   1.000
_cell.length_c   1.000
_cell.angle_alpha   90.00
_cell.angle_beta   90.00
_cell.angle_gamma   90.00
#
_symmetry.space_group_name_H-M   'P 1'
#
loop_
_entity.id
_entity.type
_entity.pdbx_description
1 polymer ?
#
loop_
_entity_poly.entity_id
_entity_poly.type
_entity_poly.pdbx_seq_one_letter_code
_entity_poly.pdbx_strand_id
1 'polypeptide(L)'
;MLPEDHPAWSLHAYYLGQMTANLLLTLSPERIILGGGVMKQPAMLPLILDETDKRLHGYLQLPKPLHEIITKPSFDGLSGLMGAIALGTDALQAQGAAQ
;
A
#
# COMPACT_ATOMS: atom_id res chain seq x y z
N MET A 1 16.31 12.08 11.05
CA MET A 1 15.12 11.19 11.03
C MET A 1 14.54 11.16 12.44
N LEU A 2 13.23 11.00 12.58
CA LEU A 2 12.63 10.87 13.90
C LEU A 2 13.05 9.53 14.54
N PRO A 3 13.23 9.48 15.88
CA PRO A 3 13.44 8.23 16.62
C PRO A 3 12.33 7.22 16.37
N GLU A 4 12.61 5.92 16.52
CA GLU A 4 11.63 4.85 16.25
C GLU A 4 10.41 4.89 17.19
N ASP A 5 10.61 5.37 18.41
CA ASP A 5 9.61 5.53 19.47
C ASP A 5 8.87 6.87 19.42
N HIS A 6 9.14 7.71 18.41
CA HIS A 6 8.52 9.01 18.30
C HIS A 6 6.99 8.88 18.06
N PRO A 7 6.13 9.60 18.82
CA PRO A 7 4.67 9.44 18.78
C PRO A 7 4.03 9.77 17.41
N ALA A 8 4.74 10.50 16.56
CA ALA A 8 4.30 10.77 15.19
C ALA A 8 4.07 9.50 14.37
N TRP A 9 4.77 8.39 14.65
CA TRP A 9 4.56 7.15 13.92
C TRP A 9 3.19 6.54 14.20
N SER A 10 2.77 6.52 15.46
CA SER A 10 1.42 6.10 15.85
C SER A 10 0.35 6.99 15.22
N LEU A 11 0.59 8.31 15.17
CA LEU A 11 -0.33 9.24 14.51
C LEU A 11 -0.45 9.00 13.00
N HIS A 12 0.68 8.79 12.31
CA HIS A 12 0.66 8.45 10.88
C HIS A 12 -0.05 7.13 10.61
N ALA A 13 0.23 6.10 11.42
CA ALA A 13 -0.44 4.81 11.31
C ALA A 13 -1.94 4.93 11.55
N TYR A 14 -2.36 5.72 12.54
CA TYR A 14 -3.78 6.00 12.80
C TYR A 14 -4.48 6.55 11.56
N TYR A 15 -3.90 7.53 10.86
CA TYR A 15 -4.51 8.09 9.65
C TYR A 15 -4.48 7.13 8.45
N LEU A 16 -3.35 6.44 8.24
CA LEU A 16 -3.23 5.47 7.15
C LEU A 16 -4.12 4.23 7.38
N GLY A 17 -4.35 3.84 8.62
CA GLY A 17 -5.30 2.79 9.01
C GLY A 17 -6.74 3.13 8.61
N GLN A 18 -7.20 4.37 8.83
CA GLN A 18 -8.54 4.77 8.35
C GLN A 18 -8.60 4.86 6.83
N MET A 19 -7.57 5.41 6.18
CA MET A 19 -7.52 5.47 4.73
C MET A 19 -7.64 4.06 4.12
N THR A 20 -6.86 3.10 4.60
CA THR A 20 -6.88 1.72 4.10
C THR A 20 -8.19 1.00 4.39
N ALA A 21 -8.77 1.15 5.60
CA ALA A 21 -10.10 0.61 5.89
C ALA A 21 -11.17 1.19 4.96
N ASN A 22 -11.13 2.51 4.70
CA ASN A 22 -12.06 3.15 3.76
C ASN A 22 -11.89 2.62 2.34
N LEU A 23 -10.66 2.41 1.87
CA LEU A 23 -10.40 1.83 0.55
C LEU A 23 -10.93 0.39 0.46
N LEU A 24 -10.74 -0.42 1.51
CA LEU A 24 -11.27 -1.78 1.59
C LEU A 24 -12.80 -1.80 1.48
N LEU A 25 -13.47 -0.95 2.25
CA LEU A 25 -14.94 -0.88 2.26
C LEU A 25 -15.53 -0.26 0.99
N THR A 26 -14.80 0.62 0.31
CA THR A 26 -15.30 1.36 -0.86
C THR A 26 -15.03 0.65 -2.17
N LEU A 27 -13.81 0.11 -2.33
CA LEU A 27 -13.31 -0.39 -3.62
C LEU A 27 -13.06 -1.90 -3.62
N SER A 28 -13.05 -2.55 -2.45
CA SER A 28 -12.68 -3.96 -2.31
C SER A 28 -11.39 -4.34 -3.09
N PRO A 29 -10.28 -3.58 -2.98
CA PRO A 29 -9.08 -3.82 -3.75
C PRO A 29 -8.43 -5.14 -3.34
N GLU A 30 -7.87 -5.87 -4.32
CA GLU A 30 -7.11 -7.08 -4.04
C GLU A 30 -5.75 -6.81 -3.39
N ARG A 31 -5.20 -5.60 -3.57
CA ARG A 31 -3.93 -5.16 -2.99
C ARG A 31 -3.88 -3.64 -2.82
N ILE A 32 -3.30 -3.19 -1.73
CA ILE A 32 -2.96 -1.80 -1.42
C ILE A 32 -1.45 -1.75 -1.19
N ILE A 33 -0.71 -1.02 -2.03
CA ILE A 33 0.76 -0.93 -1.94
C ILE A 33 1.13 0.44 -1.37
N LEU A 34 1.75 0.45 -0.19
CA LEU A 34 2.14 1.66 0.52
C LEU A 34 3.64 1.91 0.36
N GLY A 35 4.01 2.91 -0.45
CA GLY A 35 5.39 3.33 -0.70
C GLY A 35 5.75 4.69 -0.08
N GLY A 36 6.84 5.29 -0.58
CA GLY A 36 7.32 6.60 -0.13
C GLY A 36 8.24 6.56 1.09
N GLY A 37 8.86 7.70 1.42
CA GLY A 37 9.90 7.79 2.46
C GLY A 37 9.43 7.42 3.87
N VAL A 38 8.16 7.71 4.21
CA VAL A 38 7.57 7.37 5.51
C VAL A 38 7.50 5.85 5.72
N MET A 39 7.18 5.10 4.66
CA MET A 39 7.06 3.64 4.71
C MET A 39 8.42 2.91 4.84
N LYS A 40 9.54 3.65 4.80
CA LYS A 40 10.88 3.11 5.08
C LYS A 40 11.05 2.79 6.58
N GLN A 41 10.30 3.43 7.47
CA GLN A 41 10.33 3.10 8.89
C GLN A 41 9.80 1.66 9.11
N PRO A 42 10.57 0.74 9.71
CA PRO A 42 10.21 -0.67 9.80
C PRO A 42 8.85 -0.92 10.50
N ALA A 43 8.59 -0.17 11.57
CA ALA A 43 7.38 -0.30 12.37
C ALA A 43 6.08 0.17 11.67
N MET A 44 6.19 0.94 10.58
CA MET A 44 5.00 1.58 9.97
C MET A 44 4.00 0.58 9.43
N LEU A 45 4.43 -0.46 8.69
CA LEU A 45 3.49 -1.42 8.12
C LEU A 45 2.72 -2.20 9.20
N PRO A 46 3.37 -2.77 10.24
CA PRO A 46 2.66 -3.40 11.36
C PRO A 46 1.66 -2.46 12.05
N LEU A 47 2.04 -1.21 12.32
CA LEU A 47 1.15 -0.24 12.96
C LEU A 47 -0.08 0.09 12.10
N ILE A 48 0.11 0.21 10.78
CA ILE A 48 -1.01 0.46 9.85
C ILE A 48 -1.95 -0.73 9.83
N LEU A 49 -1.43 -1.96 9.74
CA LEU A 49 -2.24 -3.17 9.74
C LEU A 49 -3.12 -3.27 11.00
N ASP A 50 -2.55 -2.99 12.17
CA ASP A 50 -3.26 -2.96 13.44
C ASP A 50 -4.37 -1.87 13.46
N GLU A 51 -4.05 -0.66 13.02
CA GLU A 51 -5.03 0.44 12.93
C GLU A 51 -6.14 0.18 11.89
N THR A 52 -5.84 -0.50 10.79
CA THR A 52 -6.85 -0.94 9.82
C THR A 52 -7.76 -2.00 10.43
N ASP A 53 -7.20 -3.04 11.06
CA ASP A 53 -7.97 -4.13 11.65
C ASP A 53 -8.91 -3.64 12.76
N LYS A 54 -8.41 -2.76 13.64
CA LYS A 54 -9.22 -2.08 14.66
C LYS A 54 -10.43 -1.36 14.08
N ARG A 55 -10.29 -0.76 12.90
CA ARG A 55 -11.37 -0.01 12.23
C ARG A 55 -12.37 -0.91 11.53
N LEU A 56 -11.91 -2.01 10.95
CA LEU A 56 -12.79 -3.00 10.36
C LEU A 56 -13.58 -3.76 11.44
N HIS A 57 -12.97 -4.00 12.60
CA HIS A 57 -13.59 -4.60 13.78
C HIS A 57 -14.43 -5.86 13.44
N GLY A 58 -13.90 -6.72 12.57
CA GLY A 58 -14.56 -7.95 12.13
C GLY A 58 -15.76 -7.78 11.17
N TYR A 59 -16.07 -6.55 10.74
CA TYR A 59 -17.17 -6.29 9.80
C TYR A 59 -16.93 -6.93 8.42
N LEU A 60 -15.69 -6.90 7.95
CA LEU A 60 -15.31 -7.37 6.62
C LEU A 60 -14.58 -8.72 6.72
N GLN A 61 -15.12 -9.75 6.06
CA GLN A 61 -14.39 -11.00 5.86
C GLN A 61 -13.51 -10.88 4.63
N LEU A 62 -12.20 -10.93 4.83
CA LEU A 62 -11.22 -10.79 3.76
C LEU A 62 -10.88 -12.16 3.14
N PRO A 63 -10.68 -12.24 1.82
CA PRO A 63 -10.35 -13.50 1.15
C PRO A 63 -8.94 -14.01 1.47
N LYS A 64 -8.10 -13.17 2.07
CA LYS A 64 -6.72 -13.46 2.47
C LYS A 64 -6.33 -12.58 3.65
N PRO A 65 -5.25 -12.93 4.40
CA PRO A 65 -4.78 -12.13 5.52
C PRO A 65 -4.52 -10.66 5.14
N LEU A 66 -4.80 -9.74 6.05
CA LEU A 66 -4.67 -8.30 5.81
C LEU A 66 -3.25 -7.89 5.36
N HIS A 67 -2.21 -8.55 5.87
CA HIS A 67 -0.81 -8.31 5.51
C HIS A 67 -0.43 -8.77 4.09
N GLU A 68 -1.29 -9.54 3.41
CA GLU A 68 -1.13 -9.87 1.98
C GLU A 68 -1.88 -8.89 1.07
N ILE A 69 -2.84 -8.16 1.63
CA ILE A 69 -3.59 -7.10 0.95
C ILE A 69 -2.82 -5.80 1.05
N ILE A 70 -2.43 -5.38 2.25
CA ILE A 70 -1.70 -4.12 2.49
C ILE A 70 -0.22 -4.44 2.61
N THR A 71 0.57 -4.05 1.60
CA THR A 71 1.99 -4.43 1.49
C THR A 71 2.89 -3.23 1.19
N LYS A 72 4.21 -3.45 1.30
CA LYS A 72 5.22 -2.54 0.75
C LYS A 72 5.41 -2.79 -0.75
N PRO A 73 5.93 -1.82 -1.52
CA PRO A 73 6.31 -2.04 -2.91
C PRO A 73 7.46 -3.04 -3.02
N SER A 74 7.38 -3.95 -4.00
CA SER A 74 8.47 -4.90 -4.29
C SER A 74 9.68 -4.23 -4.93
N PHE A 75 9.47 -3.11 -5.62
CA PHE A 75 10.54 -2.31 -6.24
C PHE A 75 10.90 -1.14 -5.31
N ASP A 76 11.97 -1.32 -4.53
CA ASP A 76 12.47 -0.37 -3.52
C ASP A 76 12.83 0.99 -4.13
N GLY A 77 11.85 1.89 -4.19
CA GLY A 77 11.98 3.22 -4.78
C GLY A 77 11.95 3.26 -6.31
N LEU A 78 11.97 2.11 -6.99
CA LEU A 78 11.97 2.04 -8.46
C LEU A 78 10.58 1.85 -9.08
N SER A 79 9.53 1.72 -8.26
CA SER A 79 8.16 1.42 -8.74
C SER A 79 7.68 2.40 -9.82
N GLY A 80 7.97 3.70 -9.68
CA GLY A 80 7.59 4.71 -10.68
C GLY A 80 8.36 4.58 -11.99
N LEU A 81 9.66 4.32 -11.93
CA LEU A 81 10.50 4.11 -13.12
C LEU A 81 10.10 2.83 -13.85
N MET A 82 9.91 1.73 -13.12
CA MET A 82 9.45 0.47 -13.70
C MET A 82 8.06 0.62 -14.33
N GLY A 83 7.16 1.41 -13.72
CA GLY A 83 5.88 1.75 -14.31
C GLY A 83 6.01 2.49 -15.65
N ALA A 84 6.92 3.46 -15.75
CA ALA A 84 7.15 4.18 -17.01
C ALA A 84 7.69 3.26 -18.11
N ILE A 85 8.62 2.35 -17.78
CA ILE A 85 9.14 1.35 -18.73
C ILE A 85 8.03 0.39 -19.18
N ALA A 86 7.19 -0.08 -18.26
CA ALA A 86 6.06 -0.95 -18.58
C ALA A 86 5.09 -0.26 -19.54
N LEU A 87 4.68 0.98 -19.23
CA LEU A 87 3.80 1.77 -20.10
C LEU A 87 4.40 1.99 -21.51
N GLY A 88 5.70 2.25 -21.61
CA GLY A 88 6.38 2.39 -22.91
C GLY A 88 6.42 1.08 -23.71
N THR A 89 6.60 -0.05 -23.01
CA THR A 89 6.60 -1.38 -23.63
C THR A 89 5.22 -1.75 -24.15
N ASP A 90 4.17 -1.51 -23.35
CA ASP A 90 2.78 -1.75 -23.73
C ASP A 90 2.39 -0.91 -24.95
N ALA A 91 2.80 0.36 -24.99
CA ALA A 91 2.55 1.25 -26.12
C ALA A 91 3.25 0.78 -27.41
N LEU A 92 4.48 0.27 -27.32
CA LEU A 92 5.20 -0.29 -28.47
C LEU A 92 4.53 -1.56 -29.00
N GLN A 93 4.09 -2.45 -28.10
CA GLN A 93 3.38 -3.68 -28.48
C GLN A 93 2.04 -3.39 -29.14
N ALA A 94 1.28 -2.42 -28.62
CA ALA A 94 0.01 -2.00 -29.19
C ALA A 94 0.17 -1.45 -30.62
N GLN A 95 1.27 -0.75 -30.93
CA GLN A 95 1.56 -0.29 -32.30
C GLN A 95 1.90 -1.44 -33.24
N GLY A 96 2.65 -2.45 -32.79
CA GLY A 96 2.99 -3.62 -33.60
C GLY A 96 1.80 -4.55 -33.89
N ALA A 97 0.78 -4.58 -33.02
CA ALA A 97 -0.45 -5.35 -33.23
C ALA A 97 -1.48 -4.67 -34.16
N ALA A 98 -1.30 -3.37 -34.43
CA ALA A 98 -2.17 -2.59 -35.31
C ALA A 98 -1.67 -2.50 -36.77
N GLN A 99 -0.52 -3.13 -37.07
CA GLN A 99 0.08 -3.25 -38.41
C GLN A 99 -0.11 -4.67 -38.95
#